data_AF-A0A5B8W715-F1
#
_entry.id   AF-A0A5B8W715-F1
#
_cell.length_a   1.000
_cell.length_b   1.000
_cell.length_c   1.000
_cell.angle_alpha   90.00
_cell.angle_beta   90.00
_cell.angle_gamma   90.00
#
_symmetry.space_group_name_H-M   'P 1'
#
loop_
_entity.id
_entity.type
_entity.pdbx_description
1 polymer ?
#
loop_
_entity_poly.entity_id
_entity_poly.type
_entity_poly.pdbx_seq_one_letter_code
_entity_poly.pdbx_strand_id
1 'polypeptide(L)'
;MIIALHAYRPIKQLCRYCRISNNGFRLLDEETVAFISGIFRGITFEFHRDYCDVKIGHMHTSLDLAGDFSTDALIVFLTKHNVLRAGELDNQAYMA
;
A
#
# COMPACT_ATOMS: atom_id res chain seq x y z
N MET A 1 -3.01 -13.65 -19.38
CA MET A 1 -2.60 -13.53 -17.97
C MET A 1 -1.13 -13.09 -17.95
N ILE A 2 -0.88 -11.78 -18.08
CA ILE A 2 0.47 -11.17 -18.17
C ILE A 2 0.65 -10.05 -17.12
N ILE A 3 -0.46 -9.53 -16.57
CA ILE A 3 -0.47 -8.40 -15.61
C ILE A 3 0.24 -8.78 -14.30
N ALA A 4 0.00 -10.01 -13.79
CA ALA A 4 0.65 -10.54 -12.59
C ALA A 4 2.19 -10.47 -12.60
N LEU A 5 2.86 -10.59 -13.76
CA LEU A 5 4.33 -10.51 -13.84
C LEU A 5 4.87 -9.09 -13.60
N HIS A 6 4.14 -8.07 -14.05
CA HIS A 6 4.53 -6.67 -13.85
C HIS A 6 4.32 -6.23 -12.40
N ALA A 7 3.21 -6.65 -11.80
CA ALA A 7 2.91 -6.39 -10.39
C ALA A 7 3.77 -7.23 -9.41
N TYR A 8 4.26 -8.39 -9.85
CA TYR A 8 4.99 -9.33 -8.97
C TYR A 8 6.21 -8.72 -8.29
N ARG A 9 7.03 -7.95 -9.02
CA ARG A 9 8.25 -7.35 -8.47
C ARG A 9 7.91 -6.27 -7.41
N PRO A 10 7.06 -5.27 -7.70
CA PRO A 10 6.56 -4.33 -6.70
C PRO A 10 5.95 -4.99 -5.47
N ILE A 11 5.04 -5.97 -5.66
CA ILE A 11 4.39 -6.70 -4.56
C ILE A 11 5.45 -7.42 -3.70
N LYS A 12 6.39 -8.11 -4.32
CA LYS A 12 7.45 -8.83 -3.60
C LYS A 12 8.34 -7.88 -2.79
N GLN A 13 8.67 -6.70 -3.32
CA GLN A 13 9.42 -5.68 -2.61
C GLN A 13 8.61 -5.14 -1.42
N LEU A 14 7.32 -4.87 -1.60
CA LEU A 14 6.42 -4.41 -0.55
C LEU A 14 6.25 -5.45 0.56
N CYS A 15 6.02 -6.71 0.22
CA CYS A 15 5.93 -7.80 1.19
C CYS A 15 7.26 -7.98 1.96
N ARG A 16 8.41 -7.86 1.28
CA ARG A 16 9.72 -7.88 1.93
C ARG A 16 9.86 -6.72 2.92
N TYR A 17 9.46 -5.52 2.52
CA TYR A 17 9.46 -4.35 3.39
C TYR A 17 8.59 -4.57 4.64
N CYS A 18 7.38 -5.11 4.48
CA CYS A 18 6.49 -5.40 5.61
C CYS A 18 7.16 -6.33 6.63
N ARG A 19 7.83 -7.39 6.15
CA ARG A 19 8.55 -8.34 7.01
C ARG A 19 9.71 -7.68 7.77
N ILE A 20 10.45 -6.78 7.13
CA ILE A 20 11.60 -6.08 7.74
C ILE A 20 11.11 -5.04 8.77
N SER A 21 10.02 -4.34 8.44
CA SER A 21 9.46 -3.25 9.27
C SER A 21 8.49 -3.74 10.35
N ASN A 22 8.34 -5.06 10.52
CA ASN A 22 7.42 -5.70 11.47
C ASN A 22 5.94 -5.26 11.30
N ASN A 23 5.56 -4.88 10.07
CA ASN A 23 4.18 -4.59 9.71
C ASN A 23 3.49 -5.87 9.22
N GLY A 24 2.26 -6.09 9.66
CA GLY A 24 1.44 -7.20 9.17
C GLY A 24 0.80 -6.85 7.83
N PHE A 25 0.83 -7.79 6.90
CA PHE A 25 0.20 -7.66 5.60
C PHE A 25 -0.55 -8.94 5.22
N ARG A 26 -1.51 -8.80 4.31
CA ARG A 26 -2.26 -9.89 3.70
C ARG A 26 -2.36 -9.65 2.20
N LEU A 27 -2.12 -10.68 1.42
CA LEU A 27 -2.48 -10.70 0.00
C LEU A 27 -3.97 -11.02 -0.08
N LEU A 28 -4.76 -10.10 -0.66
CA LEU A 28 -6.19 -10.32 -0.87
C LEU A 28 -6.44 -11.10 -2.17
N ASP A 29 -5.60 -10.86 -3.17
CA ASP A 29 -5.54 -11.56 -4.45
C ASP A 29 -4.11 -11.46 -5.03
N GLU A 30 -3.93 -11.74 -6.32
CA GLU A 30 -2.62 -11.73 -7.01
C GLU A 30 -2.05 -10.31 -7.21
N GLU A 31 -2.89 -9.28 -7.12
CA GLU A 31 -2.56 -7.89 -7.45
C GLU A 31 -2.80 -6.93 -6.25
N THR A 32 -3.38 -7.41 -5.15
CA THR A 32 -3.79 -6.59 -4.02
C THR A 32 -3.11 -6.98 -2.71
N VAL A 33 -2.42 -6.01 -2.09
CA VAL A 33 -1.75 -6.13 -0.78
C VAL A 33 -2.42 -5.20 0.23
N ALA A 34 -2.95 -5.74 1.32
CA ALA A 34 -3.51 -4.97 2.42
C ALA A 34 -2.62 -5.04 3.66
N PHE A 35 -2.37 -3.90 4.30
CA PHE A 35 -1.70 -3.82 5.58
C PHE A 35 -2.71 -3.96 6.72
N ILE A 36 -2.52 -4.98 7.54
CA ILE A 36 -3.47 -5.37 8.61
C ILE A 36 -2.98 -5.00 10.01
N SER A 37 -1.69 -4.72 10.18
CA SER A 37 -1.13 -4.26 11.46
C SER A 37 0.11 -3.38 11.26
N GLY A 38 0.47 -2.64 12.32
CA GLY A 38 1.60 -1.70 12.32
C GLY A 38 1.21 -0.29 11.88
N ILE A 39 2.21 0.53 11.55
CA ILE A 39 2.03 1.97 11.25
C ILE A 39 1.28 2.23 9.95
N PHE A 40 1.23 1.23 9.07
CA PHE A 40 0.54 1.28 7.78
C PHE A 40 -0.79 0.54 7.82
N ARG A 41 -1.32 0.21 9.00
CA ARG A 41 -2.59 -0.52 9.12
C ARG A 41 -3.72 0.25 8.41
N GLY A 42 -4.53 -0.49 7.64
CA GLY A 42 -5.68 0.08 6.92
C GLY A 42 -5.35 0.54 5.50
N ILE A 43 -4.08 0.48 5.09
CA ILE A 43 -3.67 0.80 3.72
C ILE A 43 -3.79 -0.43 2.84
N THR A 44 -4.43 -0.27 1.69
CA THR A 44 -4.50 -1.29 0.63
C THR A 44 -3.84 -0.77 -0.63
N PHE A 45 -3.02 -1.62 -1.25
CA PHE A 45 -2.31 -1.37 -2.49
C PHE A 45 -2.85 -2.32 -3.55
N GLU A 46 -3.42 -1.78 -4.62
CA GLU A 46 -3.89 -2.52 -5.78
C GLU A 46 -2.95 -2.21 -6.94
N PHE A 47 -2.26 -3.22 -7.45
CA PHE A 47 -1.22 -3.07 -8.46
C PHE A 47 -1.79 -3.36 -9.85
N HIS A 48 -1.74 -2.37 -10.72
CA HIS A 48 -2.06 -2.52 -12.13
C HIS A 48 -0.78 -2.52 -12.95
N ARG A 49 -0.93 -2.66 -14.28
CA ARG A 49 0.22 -2.77 -15.20
C ARG A 49 1.20 -1.61 -15.08
N ASP A 50 0.67 -0.38 -15.01
CA ASP A 50 1.46 0.85 -15.12
C ASP A 50 1.26 1.79 -13.91
N TYR A 51 0.41 1.43 -12.96
CA TYR A 51 0.12 2.24 -11.77
C TYR A 51 -0.30 1.38 -10.58
N CYS A 52 -0.24 1.96 -9.38
CA CYS A 52 -0.65 1.38 -8.12
C CYS A 52 -1.67 2.29 -7.45
N ASP A 53 -2.84 1.75 -7.18
CA ASP A 53 -3.89 2.41 -6.43
C ASP A 53 -3.66 2.17 -4.93
N VAL A 54 -3.60 3.26 -4.18
CA VAL A 54 -3.47 3.25 -2.72
C VAL A 54 -4.76 3.73 -2.10
N LYS A 55 -5.37 2.84 -1.31
CA LYS A 55 -6.66 3.05 -0.63
C LYS A 55 -6.46 3.09 0.87
N ILE A 56 -7.01 4.11 1.53
CA ILE A 56 -7.08 4.24 3.00
C ILE A 56 -8.45 4.75 3.39
N GLY A 57 -9.30 3.87 3.94
CA GLY A 57 -10.69 4.23 4.25
C GLY A 57 -11.39 4.78 3.00
N HIS A 58 -11.80 6.05 3.05
CA HIS A 58 -12.42 6.77 1.93
C HIS A 58 -11.44 7.51 1.01
N MET A 59 -10.16 7.58 1.36
CA MET A 59 -9.13 8.22 0.55
C MET A 59 -8.59 7.25 -0.50
N HIS A 60 -8.44 7.76 -1.72
CA HIS A 60 -7.89 7.03 -2.85
C HIS A 60 -6.88 7.89 -3.58
N THR A 61 -5.69 7.35 -3.86
CA THR A 61 -4.68 7.99 -4.69
C THR A 61 -4.04 6.95 -5.59
N SER A 62 -3.72 7.35 -6.81
CA SER A 62 -3.04 6.50 -7.80
C SER A 62 -1.59 6.96 -7.95
N LEU A 63 -0.69 6.00 -8.10
CA LEU A 63 0.74 6.20 -8.26
C LEU A 63 1.25 5.52 -9.51
N ASP A 64 1.83 6.28 -10.43
CA ASP A 64 2.44 5.69 -11.62
C ASP A 64 3.62 4.79 -11.21
N LEU A 65 3.57 3.53 -11.64
CA LEU A 65 4.63 2.56 -11.46
C LEU A 65 5.64 2.77 -12.58
N ALA A 66 6.55 3.73 -12.39
CA ALA A 66 7.73 3.83 -13.24
C ALA A 66 8.55 2.52 -13.18
N GLY A 67 9.32 2.23 -14.24
CA GLY A 67 10.09 0.98 -14.36
C GLY A 67 11.11 0.72 -13.24
N ASP A 68 11.38 1.72 -12.40
CA ASP A 68 12.28 1.72 -11.25
C ASP A 68 11.55 1.78 -9.89
N PHE A 69 10.30 1.28 -9.81
CA PHE A 69 9.52 1.24 -8.57
C PHE A 69 10.36 0.87 -7.34
N SER A 70 10.33 1.78 -6.35
CA SER A 70 11.00 1.63 -5.06
C SER A 70 9.98 1.74 -3.94
N THR A 71 9.97 0.74 -3.06
CA THR A 71 9.16 0.79 -1.85
C THR A 71 9.53 1.99 -0.98
N ASP A 72 10.80 2.39 -0.93
CA ASP A 72 11.20 3.57 -0.16
C ASP A 72 10.58 4.86 -0.72
N ALA A 73 10.56 5.00 -2.05
CA ALA A 73 9.91 6.15 -2.71
C ALA A 73 8.39 6.16 -2.45
N LEU A 74 7.75 4.99 -2.48
CA LEU A 74 6.34 4.82 -2.12
C LEU A 74 6.08 5.26 -0.67
N ILE A 75 6.88 4.80 0.29
CA ILE A 75 6.70 5.15 1.70
C ILE A 75 6.95 6.65 1.93
N VAL A 76 7.95 7.24 1.29
CA VAL A 76 8.20 8.69 1.35
C VAL A 76 7.02 9.46 0.77
N PHE A 77 6.46 9.02 -0.36
CA PHE A 77 5.26 9.63 -0.93
C PHE A 77 4.08 9.57 0.06
N LEU A 78 3.77 8.40 0.61
CA LEU A 78 2.66 8.23 1.56
C LEU A 78 2.84 9.09 2.82
N THR A 79 4.08 9.19 3.30
CA THR A 79 4.40 10.04 4.47
C THR A 79 4.24 11.52 4.12
N LYS A 80 4.77 11.96 2.97
CA LYS A 80 4.77 13.36 2.53
C LYS A 80 3.37 13.87 2.22
N HIS A 81 2.49 13.03 1.70
CA HIS A 81 1.11 13.37 1.38
C HIS A 81 0.14 13.20 2.57
N ASN A 82 0.66 13.00 3.80
CA ASN A 82 -0.12 12.77 5.03
C ASN A 82 -1.12 11.60 4.94
N VAL A 83 -0.94 10.71 3.98
CA VAL A 83 -1.76 9.52 3.77
C VAL A 83 -1.68 8.61 5.01
N LEU A 84 -0.53 8.62 5.70
CA LEU A 84 -0.33 7.90 6.97
C LEU A 84 -1.03 8.51 8.20
N ARG A 85 -1.35 9.81 8.20
CA ARG A 85 -2.05 10.47 9.32
C ARG A 85 -3.57 10.22 9.30
N ALA A 86 -4.12 9.76 8.17
CA ALA A 86 -5.56 9.52 8.05
C ALA A 86 -6.03 8.23 8.76
N GLY A 87 -5.13 7.26 8.97
CA GLY A 87 -5.44 6.01 9.69
C GLY A 87 -5.73 6.20 11.18
N GLU A 88 -5.36 7.35 11.76
CA GLU A 88 -5.71 7.70 13.15
C GLU A 88 -7.11 8.32 13.28
N LEU A 89 -7.68 8.84 12.18
CA LEU A 89 -8.98 9.54 12.22
C LEU A 89 -10.19 8.61 12.19
N ASP A 90 -10.06 7.38 11.66
CA ASP A 90 -11.19 6.45 11.57
C ASP A 90 -11.48 5.71 12.91
N ASN A 91 -10.52 5.75 13.85
CA ASN A 91 -10.75 5.24 15.21
C ASN A 91 -11.52 6.22 16.10
N GLN A 92 -11.75 7.48 15.67
CA GLN A 92 -12.60 8.43 16.40
C GLN A 92 -14.05 8.46 15.91
N ALA A 93 -14.34 7.94 14.70
CA ALA A 93 -15.69 7.90 14.16
C ALA A 93 -16.57 6.75 14.71
N TYR A 94 -15.96 5.73 15.33
CA TYR A 94 -16.67 4.60 15.96
C TYR A 94 -16.90 4.73 17.47
N MET A 95 -16.62 5.91 18.07
CA MET A 95 -16.87 6.19 19.49
C MET A 95 -17.80 7.41 19.75
N ALA A 96 -18.60 7.82 18.76
CA ALA A 96 -19.63 8.87 18.91
C ALA A 96 -21.04 8.31 18.76
#